data_AF-A0A5C8MEH1-F1
#
_entry.id   AF-A0A5C8MEH1-F1
#
_cell.length_a   1.000
_cell.length_b   1.000
_cell.length_c   1.000
_cell.angle_alpha   90.00
_cell.angle_beta   90.00
_cell.angle_gamma   90.00
#
_symmetry.space_group_name_H-M   'P 1'
#
loop_
_entity.id
_entity.type
_entity.pdbx_description
1 polymer ?
#
loop_
_entity_poly.entity_id
_entity_poly.type
_entity_poly.pdbx_seq_one_letter_code
_entity_poly.pdbx_strand_id
1 'polypeptide(L)'
;EMPIMNGIDALKQIMKEHPLPVVMLSSTTTEGAKNTIIAMQYGAIDFVAKPSGEISLDLYKVKEELINKVLLASRANVRVISKDNASEIIMNPMYDKRVHQRKKIVCIGTSTGGPRALQQVLTRLPENI
;
A
#
# COMPACT_ATOMS: atom_id res chain seq x y z
N GLU A 1 13.29 10.09 -16.66
CA GLU A 1 13.56 9.82 -15.23
C GLU A 1 13.77 11.12 -14.49
N MET A 2 13.67 11.14 -13.15
CA MET A 2 13.96 12.33 -12.34
C MET A 2 15.48 12.45 -12.13
N PRO A 3 16.12 13.56 -12.53
CA PRO A 3 17.58 13.62 -12.67
C PRO A 3 18.36 13.86 -11.37
N ILE A 4 17.73 14.41 -10.32
CA ILE A 4 18.41 14.78 -9.06
C ILE A 4 18.05 13.83 -7.91
N MET A 5 16.77 13.48 -7.80
CA MET A 5 16.25 12.64 -6.73
C MET A 5 15.25 11.66 -7.33
N ASN A 6 15.36 10.38 -6.97
CA ASN A 6 14.41 9.36 -7.42
C ASN A 6 13.06 9.51 -6.70
N GLY A 7 12.00 8.95 -7.28
CA GLY A 7 10.64 9.11 -6.76
C GLY A 7 10.42 8.48 -5.38
N ILE A 8 11.18 7.45 -5.00
CA ILE A 8 11.06 6.81 -3.68
C ILE A 8 11.66 7.71 -2.59
N ASP A 9 12.82 8.30 -2.85
CA ASP A 9 13.46 9.21 -1.89
C ASP A 9 12.67 10.51 -1.74
N ALA A 10 12.08 11.01 -2.84
CA ALA A 10 11.12 12.11 -2.78
C ALA A 10 9.90 11.75 -1.92
N LEU A 11 9.33 10.56 -2.09
CA LEU A 11 8.22 10.08 -1.26
C LEU A 11 8.60 10.02 0.22
N LYS A 12 9.77 9.47 0.57
CA LYS A 12 10.24 9.41 1.96
C LYS A 12 10.34 10.80 2.56
N GLN A 13 10.88 11.76 1.82
CA GLN A 13 11.04 13.13 2.30
C GLN A 13 9.69 13.82 2.48
N ILE A 14 8.79 13.72 1.50
CA ILE A 14 7.41 14.23 1.60
C ILE A 14 6.73 13.64 2.84
N MET A 15 6.73 12.32 2.99
CA MET A 15 6.07 11.65 4.10
C MET A 15 6.67 11.99 5.47
N LYS A 16 7.96 12.38 5.52
CA LYS A 16 8.64 12.80 6.75
C LYS A 16 8.36 14.26 7.12
N GLU A 17 8.46 15.18 6.17
CA GLU A 17 8.34 16.62 6.40
C GLU A 17 6.88 17.08 6.38
N HIS A 18 6.12 16.60 5.40
CA HIS A 18 4.73 16.97 5.13
C HIS A 18 3.92 15.74 4.69
N PRO A 19 3.49 14.88 5.64
CA PRO A 19 2.70 13.69 5.31
C PRO A 19 1.45 14.06 4.50
N LEU A 20 1.42 13.65 3.24
CA LEU A 20 0.38 13.98 2.26
C LEU A 20 -0.06 12.69 1.53
N PRO A 21 -1.31 12.60 1.04
CA PRO A 21 -1.72 11.45 0.25
C PRO A 21 -0.98 11.42 -1.08
N VAL A 22 -0.12 10.41 -1.28
CA VAL A 22 0.67 10.25 -2.51
C VAL A 22 0.20 9.03 -3.29
N VAL A 23 -0.04 9.22 -4.60
CA VAL A 23 -0.25 8.15 -5.57
C VAL A 23 0.98 8.09 -6.48
N MET A 24 1.62 6.93 -6.58
CA MET A 24 2.83 6.75 -7.36
C MET A 24 2.52 6.39 -8.82
N LEU A 25 3.27 6.94 -9.79
CA LEU A 25 3.31 6.37 -11.13
C LEU A 25 4.52 5.45 -11.27
N SER A 26 4.29 4.15 -11.51
CA SER A 26 5.34 3.12 -11.57
C SER A 26 5.37 2.43 -12.92
N SER A 27 6.55 1.98 -13.36
CA SER A 27 6.67 1.16 -14.58
C SER A 27 6.05 -0.23 -14.38
N THR A 28 5.64 -0.88 -15.47
CA THR A 28 5.15 -2.27 -15.49
C THR A 28 6.28 -3.31 -15.45
N THR A 29 7.54 -2.88 -15.35
CA THR A 29 8.69 -3.77 -15.20
C THR A 29 8.73 -4.43 -13.82
N THR A 30 9.47 -5.53 -13.68
CA THR A 30 9.70 -6.21 -12.39
C THR A 30 10.32 -5.28 -11.35
N GLU A 31 11.22 -4.41 -11.79
CA GLU A 31 11.80 -3.37 -10.93
C GLU A 31 10.74 -2.34 -10.51
N GLY A 32 9.87 -1.91 -11.43
CA GLY A 32 8.72 -1.07 -11.13
C GLY A 32 7.78 -1.68 -10.10
N ALA A 33 7.53 -3.00 -10.18
CA ALA A 33 6.72 -3.72 -9.20
C ALA A 33 7.35 -3.73 -7.80
N LYS A 34 8.66 -3.97 -7.69
CA LYS A 34 9.39 -3.87 -6.41
C LYS A 34 9.31 -2.45 -5.84
N ASN A 35 9.52 -1.45 -6.68
CA ASN A 35 9.46 -0.03 -6.30
C ASN A 35 8.07 0.37 -5.81
N THR A 36 6.99 -0.17 -6.40
CA THR A 36 5.62 0.02 -5.92
C THR A 36 5.44 -0.51 -4.49
N ILE A 37 5.89 -1.74 -4.20
CA ILE A 37 5.78 -2.33 -2.85
C ILE A 37 6.54 -1.47 -1.84
N ILE A 38 7.77 -1.09 -2.16
CA ILE A 38 8.61 -0.23 -1.32
C ILE A 38 7.93 1.12 -1.07
N ALA A 39 7.35 1.73 -2.10
CA ALA A 39 6.64 3.01 -1.95
C ALA A 39 5.44 2.89 -1.00
N MET A 40 4.66 1.80 -1.08
CA MET A 40 3.56 1.57 -0.15
C MET A 40 4.02 1.38 1.31
N GLN A 41 5.19 0.77 1.53
CA GLN A 41 5.80 0.69 2.86
C GLN A 41 6.18 2.07 3.41
N TYR A 42 6.66 2.97 2.55
CA TYR A 42 6.95 4.37 2.93
C TYR A 42 5.70 5.26 3.01
N GLY A 43 4.51 4.71 2.79
CA GLY A 43 3.24 5.41 3.01
C GLY A 43 2.58 5.99 1.77
N ALA A 44 3.00 5.58 0.56
CA ALA A 44 2.17 5.79 -0.62
C ALA A 44 0.80 5.11 -0.45
N ILE A 45 -0.25 5.80 -0.89
CA ILE A 45 -1.62 5.32 -0.79
C ILE A 45 -1.91 4.26 -1.86
N ASP A 46 -1.50 4.55 -3.09
CA ASP A 46 -1.73 3.69 -4.25
C ASP A 46 -0.72 3.95 -5.36
N PHE A 47 -0.84 3.21 -6.46
CA PHE A 47 -0.05 3.42 -7.67
C PHE A 47 -0.90 3.35 -8.95
N VAL A 48 -0.38 3.92 -10.02
CA VAL A 48 -0.87 3.81 -11.41
C VAL A 48 0.28 3.32 -12.28
N ALA A 49 0.00 2.40 -13.20
CA ALA A 49 0.98 1.98 -14.18
C ALA A 49 1.30 3.12 -15.16
N LYS A 50 2.58 3.37 -15.39
CA LYS A 50 3.03 4.30 -16.44
C LYS A 50 2.66 3.69 -17.80
N PRO A 51 1.94 4.42 -18.66
CA PRO A 51 1.74 3.98 -20.04
C PRO A 51 3.11 3.96 -20.74
N SER A 52 3.53 2.80 -21.22
CA SER A 52 4.81 2.60 -21.89
C SER A 52 4.71 2.90 -23.38
N GLY A 53 5.47 3.88 -23.87
CA GLY A 53 5.64 4.18 -25.30
C GLY A 53 6.42 5.49 -25.54
N GLU A 54 7.30 5.53 -26.54
CA GLU A 54 8.08 6.73 -26.94
C GLU A 54 7.18 7.88 -27.43
N ILE A 55 5.94 7.55 -27.80
CA ILE A 55 4.90 8.49 -28.19
C ILE A 55 3.77 8.33 -27.18
N SER A 56 3.53 9.36 -26.38
CA SER A 56 2.58 9.40 -25.25
C SER A 56 1.10 9.32 -25.69
N LEU A 57 0.79 8.63 -26.79
CA LEU A 57 -0.56 8.43 -27.32
C LEU A 57 -1.46 7.70 -26.32
N ASP A 58 -0.91 6.90 -25.40
CA ASP A 58 -1.71 6.05 -24.50
C ASP A 58 -2.05 6.70 -23.14
N LEU A 59 -1.76 7.98 -22.95
CA LEU A 59 -2.07 8.66 -21.68
C LEU A 59 -3.60 8.71 -21.39
N TYR A 60 -4.43 8.73 -22.44
CA TYR A 60 -5.89 8.68 -22.28
C TYR A 60 -6.36 7.35 -21.67
N LYS A 61 -5.62 6.26 -21.86
CA LYS A 61 -5.98 4.93 -21.35
C LYS A 61 -5.91 4.86 -19.83
N VAL A 62 -5.01 5.63 -19.21
CA VAL A 62 -4.84 5.69 -17.75
C VAL A 62 -5.52 6.90 -17.11
N LYS A 63 -6.19 7.76 -17.90
CA LYS A 63 -6.82 8.99 -17.42
C LYS A 63 -7.85 8.71 -16.31
N GLU A 64 -8.83 7.85 -16.60
CA GLU A 64 -9.90 7.56 -15.65
C GLU A 64 -9.37 6.84 -14.41
N GLU A 65 -8.38 5.96 -14.57
CA GLU A 65 -7.71 5.29 -13.45
C GLU A 65 -7.00 6.30 -12.54
N LEU A 66 -6.24 7.23 -13.13
CA LEU A 66 -5.51 8.26 -12.39
C LEU A 66 -6.45 9.20 -11.64
N ILE A 67 -7.52 9.68 -12.30
CA ILE A 67 -8.52 10.54 -11.68
C ILE A 67 -9.15 9.83 -10.47
N ASN A 68 -9.59 8.57 -10.66
CA ASN A 68 -10.22 7.81 -9.59
C ASN A 68 -9.28 7.58 -8.41
N LYS A 69 -8.03 7.17 -8.65
CA LYS A 69 -7.06 6.94 -7.57
C LYS A 69 -6.67 8.21 -6.84
N VAL A 70 -6.54 9.35 -7.53
CA VAL A 70 -6.29 10.65 -6.89
C VAL A 70 -7.48 11.08 -6.02
N LEU A 71 -8.71 10.93 -6.52
CA LEU A 71 -9.92 11.23 -5.74
C LEU A 71 -10.01 10.35 -4.49
N LEU A 72 -9.76 9.04 -4.61
CA LEU A 72 -9.73 8.13 -3.47
C LEU A 72 -8.61 8.49 -2.49
N ALA A 73 -7.40 8.77 -2.98
CA ALA A 73 -6.27 9.13 -2.14
C ALA A 73 -6.50 10.45 -1.39
N SER A 74 -7.15 11.44 -2.00
CA SER A 74 -7.44 12.73 -1.35
C SER A 74 -8.30 12.60 -0.08
N ARG A 75 -9.05 11.50 0.05
CA ARG A 75 -9.88 11.20 1.23
C ARG A 75 -9.15 10.35 2.26
N ALA A 76 -7.93 9.88 1.98
CA ALA A 76 -7.17 9.02 2.86
C ALA A 76 -6.60 9.80 4.06
N ASN A 77 -6.73 9.24 5.26
CA ASN A 77 -6.18 9.85 6.47
C ASN A 77 -4.73 9.39 6.71
N VAL A 78 -3.78 10.14 6.14
CA VAL A 78 -2.34 9.83 6.19
C VAL A 78 -1.76 9.88 7.61
N ARG A 79 -2.38 10.61 8.54
CA ARG A 79 -1.93 10.70 9.94
C ARG A 79 -2.12 9.40 10.73
N VAL A 80 -3.05 8.54 10.31
CA VAL A 80 -3.23 7.21 10.91
C VAL A 80 -2.12 6.27 10.42
N ILE A 81 -1.72 6.42 9.16
CA ILE A 81 -0.71 5.59 8.49
C ILE A 81 0.70 5.82 9.09
N SER A 82 1.02 7.00 9.61
CA SER A 82 2.33 7.26 10.22
C SER A 82 2.46 6.80 11.68
N LYS A 83 1.35 6.62 12.41
CA LYS A 83 1.36 6.30 13.86
C LYS A 83 1.48 4.81 14.20
N ASP A 84 1.11 3.92 13.28
CA ASP A 84 1.01 2.47 13.56
C ASP A 84 2.34 1.71 13.69
N ASN A 85 3.48 2.38 13.61
CA ASN A 85 4.79 1.74 13.76
C ASN A 85 5.19 1.45 15.22
N ALA A 86 4.36 1.80 16.22
CA ALA A 86 4.82 1.87 17.62
C ALA A 86 3.86 1.32 18.70
N SER A 87 3.02 0.33 18.41
CA SER A 87 2.26 -0.36 19.48
C SER A 87 2.46 -1.87 19.42
N GLU A 88 3.44 -2.36 20.17
CA GLU A 88 3.48 -3.74 20.64
C GLU A 88 2.28 -3.96 21.58
N ILE A 89 1.20 -4.51 21.04
CA ILE A 89 0.09 -4.98 21.85
C ILE A 89 0.47 -6.37 22.34
N ILE A 90 0.68 -6.51 23.65
CA ILE A 90 0.88 -7.80 24.32
C ILE A 90 -0.38 -8.64 24.12
N MET A 91 -0.36 -9.56 23.16
CA MET A 91 -1.44 -10.53 22.97
C MET A 91 -1.40 -11.51 24.15
N ASN A 92 -2.42 -11.47 25.00
CA ASN A 92 -2.67 -12.53 25.97
C ASN A 92 -3.71 -13.47 25.34
N PRO A 93 -3.34 -14.60 24.72
CA PRO A 93 -4.31 -15.45 24.05
C PRO A 93 -5.15 -16.18 25.11
N MET A 94 -6.36 -15.69 25.38
CA MET A 94 -7.40 -16.52 25.98
C MET A 94 -7.84 -17.54 24.92
N TYR A 95 -7.15 -18.67 24.91
CA TYR A 95 -7.29 -19.74 23.94
C TYR A 95 -8.38 -20.73 24.39
N ASP A 96 -9.59 -20.65 23.81
CA ASP A 96 -10.61 -21.69 24.03
C ASP A 96 -10.33 -22.88 23.10
N LYS A 97 -9.83 -23.97 23.69
CA LYS A 97 -9.51 -25.23 23.01
C LYS A 97 -10.72 -25.90 22.32
N ARG A 98 -11.96 -25.50 22.66
CA ARG A 98 -13.19 -26.17 22.16
C ARG A 98 -13.59 -25.79 20.73
N VAL A 99 -12.98 -24.79 20.11
CA VAL A 99 -13.35 -24.31 18.76
C VAL A 99 -12.66 -25.10 17.62
N HIS A 100 -11.95 -26.20 17.92
CA HIS A 100 -11.08 -26.93 16.98
C HIS A 100 -11.76 -27.96 16.06
N GLN A 101 -13.09 -28.13 16.11
CA GLN A 101 -13.76 -29.22 15.38
C GLN A 101 -14.42 -28.84 14.03
N ARG A 102 -14.26 -27.60 13.53
CA ARG A 102 -14.80 -27.21 12.22
C ARG A 102 -13.71 -26.57 11.35
N LYS A 103 -13.65 -26.97 10.07
CA LYS A 103 -12.85 -26.29 9.06
C LYS A 103 -13.31 -24.83 8.97
N LYS A 104 -12.43 -23.87 9.26
CA LYS A 104 -12.70 -22.44 9.17
C LYS A 104 -12.10 -21.92 7.87
N ILE A 105 -12.82 -21.05 7.17
CA ILE A 105 -12.33 -20.34 5.99
C ILE A 105 -12.40 -18.85 6.31
N VAL A 106 -11.29 -18.13 6.09
CA VAL A 106 -11.22 -16.67 6.22
C VAL A 106 -10.93 -16.11 4.83
N CYS A 107 -11.82 -15.25 4.33
CA CYS A 107 -11.64 -14.54 3.06
C CYS A 107 -11.28 -13.08 3.34
N ILE A 108 -10.18 -12.59 2.76
CA ILE A 108 -9.75 -11.20 2.87
C ILE A 108 -9.72 -10.58 1.47
N GLY A 109 -10.54 -9.56 1.25
CA GLY A 109 -10.49 -8.72 0.05
C GLY A 109 -9.78 -7.41 0.37
N THR A 110 -8.84 -6.99 -0.49
CA THR A 110 -8.13 -5.71 -0.31
C THR A 110 -8.06 -4.93 -1.62
N SER A 111 -7.82 -3.62 -1.51
CA SER A 111 -7.73 -2.69 -2.64
C SER A 111 -6.60 -1.69 -2.35
N THR A 112 -6.86 -0.38 -2.39
CA THR A 112 -5.93 0.68 -2.00
C THR A 112 -5.41 0.49 -0.56
N GLY A 113 -4.09 0.56 -0.36
CA GLY A 113 -3.45 0.26 0.94
C GLY A 113 -3.42 -1.23 1.33
N GLY A 114 -3.94 -2.12 0.48
CA GLY A 114 -4.09 -3.56 0.73
C GLY A 114 -2.81 -4.29 1.14
N PRO A 115 -1.66 -4.09 0.47
CA PRO A 115 -0.40 -4.72 0.86
C PRO A 115 -0.01 -4.46 2.31
N ARG A 116 -0.18 -3.22 2.80
CA ARG A 116 0.13 -2.85 4.18
C ARG A 116 -0.89 -3.45 5.16
N ALA A 117 -2.17 -3.40 4.81
CA ALA A 117 -3.24 -4.00 5.62
C ALA A 117 -3.06 -5.53 5.76
N LEU A 118 -2.72 -6.21 4.66
CA LEU A 118 -2.42 -7.65 4.67
C LEU A 118 -1.19 -7.96 5.51
N GLN A 119 -0.12 -7.18 5.39
CA GLN A 119 1.06 -7.36 6.23
C GLN A 119 0.67 -7.26 7.72
N GLN A 120 -0.13 -6.28 8.11
CA GLN A 120 -0.59 -6.12 9.50
C GLN A 120 -1.49 -7.27 9.97
N VAL A 121 -2.40 -7.75 9.13
CA VAL A 121 -3.32 -8.84 9.51
C VAL A 121 -2.61 -10.18 9.53
N LEU A 122 -1.92 -10.55 8.45
CA LEU A 122 -1.31 -11.87 8.26
C LEU A 122 -0.19 -12.12 9.27
N THR A 123 0.63 -11.10 9.58
CA THR A 123 1.70 -11.26 10.59
C THR A 123 1.20 -11.39 12.02
N ARG A 124 -0.09 -11.11 12.26
CA ARG A 124 -0.75 -11.22 13.58
C ARG A 124 -1.70 -12.42 13.68
N LEU A 125 -1.85 -13.20 12.61
CA LEU A 125 -2.66 -14.41 12.68
C LEU A 125 -1.97 -15.45 13.57
N PRO A 126 -2.70 -16.09 14.49
CA PRO A 126 -2.12 -17.13 15.33
C PRO A 126 -1.83 -18.37 14.49
N GLU A 127 -0.84 -19.16 14.90
CA GLU A 127 -0.41 -20.37 14.19
C GLU A 127 -1.53 -21.41 13.97
N ASN A 128 -2.62 -21.33 14.75
CA ASN A 128 -3.71 -22.30 14.77
C ASN A 128 -4.98 -21.83 14.03
N ILE A 129 -4.87 -20.82 13.15
CA ILE A 129 -5.93 -20.48 12.20
C ILE A 129 -5.90 -21.38 10.98
#